data_AF-A0AAY4D8C5-F1
#
_entry.id   AF-A0AAY4D8C5-F1
#
_cell.length_a   1.000
_cell.length_b   1.000
_cell.length_c   1.000
_cell.angle_alpha   90.00
_cell.angle_beta   90.00
_cell.angle_gamma   90.00
#
_symmetry.space_group_name_H-M   'P 1'
#
loop_
_entity.id
_entity.type
_entity.pdbx_description
1 polymer ?
#
loop_
_entity_poly.entity_id
_entity_poly.type
_entity_poly.pdbx_seq_one_letter_code
_entity_poly.pdbx_strand_id
1 'polypeptide(L)'
;MSLALKQVFNKDRTFRPKRKFEPGTQRFELHKKAQASLNAGLDLKQAVQLPHSEDRNDWVAVHVVDFFNRINLIYGTISESCTDQTCPIMSGGPKYEYRWQDEHKYKKPTALSAPKYMSLLMDWIELQINDEHIFPTNVGTPFPKNFMQVAKKILSRLFRVFVHVYIHHFDRVSQMGAEAHVNTCYKHFFYFVTEFNLIDQKELEPLKEMTGRMCH
;
A
#
# COMPACT_ATOMS: atom_id res chain seq x y z
N MET A 1 6.73 18.14 -16.60
CA MET A 1 6.33 17.86 -15.19
C MET A 1 6.49 19.13 -14.39
N SER A 2 5.42 19.60 -13.74
CA SER A 2 5.42 20.85 -12.95
C SER A 2 6.41 20.77 -11.77
N LEU A 3 6.97 21.91 -11.37
CA LEU A 3 7.88 22.04 -10.22
C LEU A 3 7.26 21.51 -8.91
N ALA A 4 5.93 21.55 -8.79
CA ALA A 4 5.19 21.00 -7.66
C ALA A 4 5.34 19.47 -7.55
N LEU A 5 5.32 18.73 -8.67
CA LEU A 5 5.55 17.27 -8.65
C LEU A 5 6.99 16.96 -8.19
N LYS A 6 7.99 17.75 -8.60
CA LYS A 6 9.39 17.56 -8.15
C LYS A 6 9.58 17.79 -6.64
N GLN A 7 8.81 18.68 -6.02
CA GLN A 7 8.84 18.90 -4.57
C GLN A 7 8.13 17.77 -3.80
N VAL A 8 7.03 17.24 -4.33
CA VAL A 8 6.30 16.10 -3.75
C VAL A 8 7.09 14.80 -3.87
N PHE A 9 7.84 14.63 -4.97
CA PHE A 9 8.79 13.53 -5.18
C PHE A 9 10.22 13.85 -4.70
N ASN A 10 10.39 14.86 -3.84
CA ASN A 10 11.71 15.20 -3.31
C ASN A 10 12.18 14.08 -2.36
N LYS A 11 13.14 13.30 -2.86
CA LYS A 11 13.81 12.16 -2.20
C LYS A 11 14.36 12.47 -0.80
N ASP A 12 14.47 13.74 -0.44
CA ASP A 12 15.03 14.18 0.85
C ASP A 12 13.99 14.40 1.96
N ARG A 13 12.67 14.34 1.66
CA ARG A 13 11.60 14.46 2.67
C ARG A 13 10.61 13.28 2.72
N THR A 14 10.56 12.46 1.68
CA THR A 14 9.79 11.21 1.66
C THR A 14 10.74 10.04 1.95
N PHE A 15 10.44 9.25 2.98
CA PHE A 15 10.96 7.90 3.26
C PHE A 15 12.19 7.45 2.43
N ARG A 16 13.34 7.32 3.09
CA ARG A 16 14.45 6.50 2.59
C ARG A 16 14.24 5.10 3.16
N PRO A 17 13.96 4.05 2.35
CA PRO A 17 13.99 2.71 2.87
C PRO A 17 15.35 2.50 3.53
N LYS A 18 15.38 2.13 4.82
CA LYS A 18 16.62 1.68 5.44
C LYS A 18 17.20 0.49 4.68
N ARG A 19 16.36 -0.24 3.93
CA ARG A 19 16.72 -1.44 3.18
C ARG A 19 16.12 -1.41 1.78
N LYS A 20 16.98 -1.18 0.79
CA LYS A 20 16.66 -1.49 -0.62
C LYS A 20 16.74 -3.01 -0.77
N PHE A 21 15.98 -3.61 -1.67
CA PHE A 21 16.26 -4.99 -2.09
C PHE A 21 17.74 -5.04 -2.51
N GLU A 22 18.53 -5.89 -1.86
CA GLU A 22 19.98 -5.91 -2.09
C GLU A 22 20.27 -6.52 -3.47
N PRO A 23 21.06 -5.83 -4.32
CA PRO A 23 21.44 -6.37 -5.63
C PRO A 23 22.05 -7.77 -5.50
N GLY A 24 21.63 -8.70 -6.36
CA GLY A 24 22.07 -10.10 -6.32
C GLY A 24 21.24 -11.03 -5.43
N THR A 25 20.21 -10.52 -4.75
CA THR A 25 19.24 -11.37 -4.01
C THR A 25 18.06 -11.81 -4.89
N GLN A 26 17.44 -12.94 -4.56
CA GLN A 26 16.23 -13.42 -5.27
C GLN A 26 15.11 -12.37 -5.25
N ARG A 27 14.90 -11.69 -4.12
CA ARG A 27 13.87 -10.64 -4.01
C ARG A 27 14.17 -9.41 -4.84
N PHE A 28 15.44 -9.05 -5.01
CA PHE A 28 15.82 -7.97 -5.91
C PHE A 28 15.48 -8.33 -7.36
N GLU A 29 15.79 -9.55 -7.80
CA GLU A 29 15.43 -10.02 -9.14
C GLU A 29 13.91 -10.10 -9.33
N LEU A 30 13.16 -10.57 -8.33
CA LEU A 30 11.69 -10.56 -8.36
C LEU A 30 11.12 -9.15 -8.48
N HIS A 31 11.64 -8.21 -7.69
CA HIS A 31 11.22 -6.80 -7.76
C HIS A 31 11.49 -6.20 -9.15
N LYS A 32 12.67 -6.49 -9.71
CA LYS A 32 13.05 -6.05 -11.06
C LYS A 32 12.14 -6.66 -12.13
N LYS A 33 11.82 -7.96 -12.04
CA LYS A 33 10.86 -8.63 -12.93
C LYS A 33 9.48 -7.96 -12.86
N ALA A 34 8.96 -7.73 -11.65
CA ALA A 34 7.68 -7.07 -11.45
C ALA A 34 7.65 -5.66 -12.08
N GLN A 35 8.69 -4.85 -11.84
CA GLN A 35 8.80 -3.51 -12.42
C GLN A 35 8.95 -3.53 -13.95
N ALA A 36 9.73 -4.45 -14.50
CA ALA A 36 9.88 -4.60 -15.94
C ALA A 36 8.53 -4.90 -16.61
N SER A 37 7.74 -5.79 -16.01
CA SER A 37 6.42 -6.13 -16.54
C SER A 37 5.46 -4.95 -16.55
N LEU A 38 5.45 -4.16 -15.46
CA LEU A 38 4.64 -2.94 -15.36
C LEU A 38 5.07 -1.89 -16.40
N ASN A 39 6.37 -1.71 -16.61
CA ASN A 39 6.91 -0.71 -17.54
C ASN A 39 6.76 -1.12 -19.01
N ALA A 40 6.69 -2.42 -19.31
CA ALA A 40 6.47 -2.95 -20.64
C ALA A 40 5.02 -2.80 -21.13
N GLY A 41 4.11 -2.26 -20.30
CA GLY A 41 2.70 -2.10 -20.65
C GLY A 41 1.93 -3.43 -20.74
N LEU A 42 2.43 -4.49 -20.09
CA LEU A 42 1.69 -5.75 -19.95
C LEU A 42 0.37 -5.51 -19.22
N ASP A 43 -0.62 -6.36 -19.51
CA ASP A 43 -1.86 -6.39 -18.74
C ASP A 43 -1.53 -6.57 -17.25
N LEU A 44 -1.99 -5.64 -16.42
CA LEU A 44 -1.74 -5.67 -14.97
C LEU A 44 -2.22 -6.99 -14.33
N LYS A 45 -3.24 -7.65 -14.90
CA LYS A 45 -3.70 -8.97 -14.43
C LYS A 45 -2.64 -10.05 -14.65
N GLN A 46 -1.91 -9.99 -15.76
CA GLN A 46 -0.80 -10.92 -16.03
C GLN A 46 0.42 -10.56 -15.19
N ALA A 47 0.70 -9.26 -15.01
CA ALA A 47 1.86 -8.78 -14.28
C ALA A 47 1.88 -9.19 -12.79
N VAL A 48 0.71 -9.44 -12.18
CA VAL A 48 0.59 -9.85 -10.77
C VAL A 48 0.71 -11.36 -10.54
N GLN A 49 0.59 -12.18 -11.58
CA GLN A 49 0.62 -13.63 -11.45
C GLN A 49 1.96 -14.11 -10.88
N LEU A 50 1.91 -15.16 -10.08
CA LEU A 50 3.13 -15.79 -9.55
C LEU A 50 3.95 -16.33 -10.73
N PRO A 51 5.20 -15.88 -10.94
CA PRO A 51 6.02 -16.42 -12.01
C PRO A 51 6.30 -17.90 -11.79
N HIS A 52 6.50 -18.65 -12.88
CA HIS A 52 6.82 -20.07 -12.80
C HIS A 52 8.05 -20.29 -11.91
N SER A 53 8.01 -21.33 -11.08
CA SER A 53 9.08 -21.75 -10.16
C SER A 53 9.47 -20.76 -9.05
N GLU A 54 8.73 -19.67 -8.84
CA GLU A 54 8.96 -18.75 -7.73
C GLU A 54 8.13 -19.12 -6.48
N ASP A 55 8.63 -18.76 -5.30
CA ASP A 55 7.91 -18.96 -4.04
C ASP A 55 6.82 -17.90 -3.85
N ARG A 56 5.65 -18.34 -3.35
CA ARG A 56 4.50 -17.47 -3.12
C ARG A 56 4.76 -16.41 -2.05
N ASN A 57 5.44 -16.76 -0.96
CA ASN A 57 5.69 -15.82 0.13
C ASN A 57 6.70 -14.76 -0.29
N ASP A 58 7.75 -15.14 -1.03
CA ASP A 58 8.71 -14.18 -1.60
C ASP A 58 8.03 -13.20 -2.57
N TRP A 59 7.15 -13.70 -3.44
CA TRP A 59 6.39 -12.85 -4.36
C TRP A 59 5.47 -11.88 -3.62
N VAL A 60 4.75 -12.35 -2.60
CA VAL A 60 3.92 -11.50 -1.74
C VAL A 60 4.75 -10.49 -0.96
N ALA A 61 5.90 -10.89 -0.42
CA ALA A 61 6.77 -9.99 0.34
C ALA A 61 7.26 -8.81 -0.51
N VAL A 62 7.71 -9.09 -1.74
CA VAL A 62 8.15 -8.05 -2.68
C VAL A 62 7.03 -7.06 -2.99
N HIS A 63 5.81 -7.56 -3.22
CA HIS A 63 4.66 -6.70 -3.51
C HIS A 63 4.18 -5.90 -2.31
N VAL A 64 4.16 -6.48 -1.11
CA VAL A 64 3.78 -5.75 0.11
C VAL A 64 4.69 -4.54 0.31
N VAL A 65 6.01 -4.72 0.13
CA VAL A 65 6.98 -3.61 0.24
C VAL A 65 6.80 -2.58 -0.88
N ASP A 66 6.60 -3.01 -2.13
CA ASP A 66 6.33 -2.09 -3.25
C ASP A 66 5.08 -1.24 -3.01
N PHE A 67 3.97 -1.89 -2.63
CA PHE A 67 2.71 -1.21 -2.34
C PHE A 67 2.83 -0.26 -1.16
N PHE A 68 3.47 -0.65 -0.07
CA PHE A 68 3.71 0.25 1.06
C PHE A 68 4.44 1.52 0.60
N ASN A 69 5.54 1.39 -0.15
CA ASN A 69 6.32 2.53 -0.61
C ASN A 69 5.50 3.46 -1.52
N ARG A 70 4.77 2.90 -2.48
CA ARG A 70 3.97 3.67 -3.44
C ARG A 70 2.78 4.34 -2.78
N ILE A 71 2.09 3.66 -1.87
CA ILE A 71 0.93 4.20 -1.15
C ILE A 71 1.37 5.27 -0.14
N ASN A 72 2.51 5.08 0.54
CA ASN A 72 3.08 6.08 1.42
C ASN A 72 3.40 7.38 0.65
N LEU A 73 3.94 7.25 -0.57
CA LEU A 73 4.19 8.39 -1.45
C LEU A 73 2.89 9.09 -1.89
N ILE A 74 1.85 8.32 -2.24
CA ILE A 74 0.52 8.86 -2.57
C ILE A 74 -0.04 9.66 -1.39
N TYR A 75 0.00 9.10 -0.18
CA TYR A 75 -0.46 9.79 1.02
C TYR A 75 0.36 11.07 1.30
N GLY A 76 1.68 11.03 1.08
CA GLY A 76 2.55 12.19 1.19
C GLY A 76 2.16 13.36 0.30
N THR A 77 1.44 13.12 -0.81
CA THR A 77 0.96 14.19 -1.71
C THR A 77 -0.22 14.97 -1.15
N ILE A 78 -0.99 14.38 -0.23
CA ILE A 78 -2.21 14.98 0.34
C ILE A 78 -2.10 15.27 1.84
N SER A 79 -1.02 14.84 2.50
CA SER A 79 -0.84 14.90 3.96
C SER A 79 -0.95 16.31 4.53
N GLU A 80 -0.49 17.34 3.82
CA GLU A 80 -0.61 18.74 4.24
C GLU A 80 -2.07 19.23 4.30
N SER A 81 -2.95 18.62 3.50
CA SER A 81 -4.37 18.95 3.43
C SER A 81 -5.27 17.99 4.21
N CYS A 82 -4.71 16.90 4.75
CA CYS A 82 -5.40 15.96 5.61
C CYS A 82 -5.11 16.34 7.07
N THR A 83 -5.99 17.13 7.68
CA THR A 83 -5.82 17.64 9.04
C THR A 83 -6.90 17.13 9.99
N ASP A 84 -6.72 17.35 11.30
CA ASP A 84 -7.74 17.03 12.30
C ASP A 84 -9.04 17.82 12.07
N GLN A 85 -8.97 18.97 11.38
CA GLN A 85 -10.14 19.79 11.06
C GLN A 85 -10.86 19.28 9.80
N THR A 86 -10.12 18.94 8.74
CA THR A 86 -10.73 18.45 7.49
C THR A 86 -11.19 17.00 7.62
N CYS A 87 -10.46 16.20 8.39
CA CYS A 87 -10.66 14.76 8.54
C CYS A 87 -10.60 14.34 10.01
N PRO A 88 -11.55 14.81 10.85
CA PRO A 88 -11.57 14.55 12.30
C PRO A 88 -11.75 13.07 12.66
N ILE A 89 -12.19 12.25 11.69
CA ILE A 89 -12.38 10.81 11.84
C ILE A 89 -11.82 10.12 10.59
N MET A 90 -11.04 9.05 10.78
CA MET A 90 -10.63 8.17 9.70
C MET A 90 -11.84 7.39 9.15
N SER A 91 -12.25 7.71 7.93
CA SER A 91 -13.45 7.13 7.31
C SER A 91 -13.29 6.87 5.82
N GLY A 92 -14.11 5.96 5.32
CA GLY A 92 -14.38 5.75 3.89
C GLY A 92 -15.76 6.29 3.53
N GLY A 93 -15.93 7.61 3.63
CA GLY A 93 -17.24 8.27 3.48
C GLY A 93 -18.15 8.03 4.68
N PRO A 94 -19.46 8.32 4.57
CA PRO A 94 -20.38 8.29 5.70
C PRO A 94 -20.69 6.88 6.22
N LYS A 95 -20.43 5.84 5.41
CA LYS A 95 -20.80 4.44 5.71
C LYS A 95 -19.73 3.66 6.47
N TYR A 96 -18.46 4.05 6.35
CA TYR A 96 -17.34 3.26 6.85
C TYR A 96 -16.47 4.10 7.78
N GLU A 97 -16.39 3.71 9.06
CA GLU A 97 -15.48 4.30 10.04
C GLU A 97 -14.36 3.30 10.38
N TYR A 98 -13.11 3.75 10.35
CA TYR A 98 -11.96 2.92 10.69
C TYR A 98 -11.39 3.30 12.05
N ARG A 99 -11.50 2.37 12.99
CA ARG A 99 -10.94 2.52 14.35
C ARG A 99 -9.57 1.90 14.46
N TRP A 100 -8.68 2.54 15.21
CA TRP A 100 -7.34 2.04 15.46
C TRP A 100 -7.31 1.20 16.73
N GLN A 101 -6.52 0.12 16.68
CA GLN A 101 -6.21 -0.71 17.84
C GLN A 101 -4.79 -1.26 17.68
N ASP A 102 -4.03 -1.20 18.77
CA ASP A 102 -2.73 -1.81 18.93
C ASP A 102 -2.58 -2.41 20.35
N GLU A 103 -1.46 -3.10 20.58
CA GLU A 103 -1.19 -3.78 21.84
C GLU A 103 -0.58 -2.86 22.91
N HIS A 104 -0.26 -1.61 22.54
CA HIS A 104 0.49 -0.68 23.38
C HIS A 104 -0.43 0.42 23.93
N LYS A 105 -0.71 1.44 23.11
CA LYS A 105 -1.39 2.66 23.51
C LYS A 105 -2.90 2.56 23.33
N TYR A 106 -3.36 1.93 22.25
CA TYR A 106 -4.77 1.86 21.87
C TYR A 106 -5.32 0.45 22.03
N LYS A 107 -5.46 0.00 23.28
CA LYS A 107 -5.86 -1.38 23.63
C LYS A 107 -7.29 -1.75 23.22
N LYS A 108 -8.14 -0.77 22.90
CA LYS A 108 -9.51 -0.95 22.41
C LYS A 108 -9.69 -0.19 21.09
N PRO A 109 -10.61 -0.63 20.20
CA PRO A 109 -10.93 0.10 18.97
C PRO A 109 -11.28 1.57 19.26
N THR A 110 -10.37 2.46 18.89
CA THR A 110 -10.44 3.90 19.22
C THR A 110 -10.63 4.70 17.93
N ALA A 111 -11.60 5.62 17.95
CA ALA A 111 -11.77 6.59 16.88
C ALA A 111 -10.62 7.60 16.91
N LEU A 112 -10.00 7.83 15.76
CA LEU A 112 -8.91 8.78 15.57
C LEU A 112 -9.18 9.62 14.33
N SER A 113 -8.59 10.82 14.28
CA SER A 113 -8.52 11.59 13.05
C SER A 113 -7.78 10.83 11.97
N ALA A 114 -8.11 11.12 10.71
CA ALA A 114 -7.44 10.48 9.57
C ALA A 114 -5.93 10.68 9.60
N PRO A 115 -5.36 11.90 9.76
CA PRO A 115 -3.90 12.03 9.77
C PRO A 115 -3.24 11.28 10.92
N LYS A 116 -3.87 11.22 12.09
CA LYS A 116 -3.34 10.45 13.22
C LYS A 116 -3.37 8.95 12.94
N TYR A 117 -4.47 8.46 12.37
CA TYR A 117 -4.61 7.07 11.95
C TYR A 117 -3.54 6.69 10.91
N MET A 118 -3.35 7.52 9.89
CA MET A 118 -2.39 7.28 8.82
C MET A 118 -0.96 7.23 9.34
N SER A 119 -0.57 8.14 10.23
CA SER A 119 0.74 8.10 10.89
C SER A 119 0.96 6.77 11.62
N LEU A 120 0.03 6.35 12.49
CA LEU A 120 0.16 5.09 13.22
C LEU A 120 0.17 3.87 12.30
N LEU A 121 -0.61 3.92 11.21
CA LEU A 121 -0.66 2.86 10.20
C LEU A 121 0.67 2.72 9.48
N MET A 122 1.25 3.81 8.98
CA MET A 122 2.51 3.78 8.24
C MET A 122 3.66 3.34 9.16
N ASP A 123 3.74 3.87 10.37
CA ASP A 123 4.74 3.47 11.37
C ASP A 123 4.61 1.97 11.71
N TRP A 124 3.38 1.48 11.90
CA TRP A 124 3.15 0.08 12.20
C TRP A 124 3.59 -0.83 11.04
N ILE A 125 3.21 -0.51 9.79
CA ILE A 125 3.61 -1.30 8.62
C ILE A 125 5.14 -1.27 8.46
N GLU A 126 5.77 -0.11 8.64
CA GLU A 126 7.22 0.04 8.56
C GLU A 126 7.94 -0.88 9.56
N LEU A 127 7.44 -0.97 10.80
CA LEU A 127 7.98 -1.89 11.79
C LEU A 127 7.85 -3.36 11.33
N GLN A 128 6.71 -3.74 10.73
CA GLN A 128 6.52 -5.12 10.27
C GLN A 128 7.45 -5.49 9.11
N ILE A 129 7.55 -4.65 8.08
CA ILE A 129 8.34 -4.95 6.87
C ILE A 129 9.85 -4.95 7.12
N ASN A 130 10.29 -4.29 8.19
CA ASN A 130 11.70 -4.25 8.61
C ASN A 130 12.05 -5.32 9.65
N ASP A 131 11.08 -6.07 10.16
CA ASP A 131 11.33 -7.19 11.08
C ASP A 131 11.78 -8.43 10.29
N GLU A 132 13.04 -8.83 10.43
CA GLU A 132 13.62 -10.01 9.76
C GLU A 132 12.97 -11.34 10.19
N HIS A 133 12.26 -11.36 11.32
CA HIS A 133 11.51 -12.54 11.74
C HIS A 133 10.18 -12.68 11.00
N ILE A 134 9.70 -11.59 10.39
CA ILE A 134 8.50 -11.55 9.55
C ILE A 134 8.86 -11.54 8.06
N PHE A 135 9.83 -10.71 7.67
CA PHE A 135 10.33 -10.52 6.31
C PHE A 135 11.84 -10.89 6.24
N PRO A 136 12.19 -12.18 6.28
CA PRO A 136 13.58 -12.64 6.37
C PRO A 136 14.39 -12.26 5.13
N THR A 137 15.54 -11.61 5.23
CA THR A 137 16.29 -11.12 4.05
C THR A 137 17.26 -12.14 3.45
N ASN A 138 17.69 -13.10 4.26
CA ASN A 138 18.70 -14.07 3.85
C ASN A 138 18.10 -15.18 2.98
N VAL A 139 18.78 -15.50 1.89
CA VAL A 139 18.43 -16.63 1.02
C VAL A 139 18.46 -17.92 1.84
N GLY A 140 17.38 -18.71 1.75
CA GLY A 140 17.24 -19.97 2.48
C GLY A 140 16.62 -19.85 3.87
N THR A 141 16.42 -18.64 4.41
CA THR A 141 15.66 -18.46 5.65
C THR A 141 14.16 -18.54 5.35
N PRO A 142 13.42 -19.50 5.92
CA PRO A 142 11.99 -19.62 5.67
C PRO A 142 11.21 -18.48 6.33
N PHE A 143 10.11 -18.08 5.70
CA PHE A 143 9.13 -17.19 6.31
C PHE A 143 8.47 -17.83 7.54
N PRO A 144 8.04 -17.03 8.53
CA PRO A 144 7.30 -17.57 9.65
C PRO A 144 5.94 -18.12 9.20
N LYS A 145 5.39 -19.09 9.94
CA LYS A 145 4.12 -19.76 9.62
C LYS A 145 2.93 -18.79 9.48
N ASN A 146 2.98 -17.64 10.17
CA ASN A 146 1.94 -16.62 10.14
C ASN A 146 2.20 -15.50 9.11
N PHE A 147 3.25 -15.57 8.28
CA PHE A 147 3.60 -14.52 7.32
C PHE A 147 2.40 -14.05 6.49
N MET A 148 1.66 -14.99 5.90
CA MET A 148 0.48 -14.65 5.08
C MET A 148 -0.59 -13.92 5.89
N GLN A 149 -0.78 -14.23 7.18
CA GLN A 149 -1.73 -13.50 8.02
C GLN A 149 -1.27 -12.06 8.26
N VAL A 150 0.03 -11.86 8.46
CA VAL A 150 0.62 -10.52 8.61
C VAL A 150 0.50 -9.73 7.30
N ALA A 151 0.83 -10.33 6.16
CA ALA A 151 0.71 -9.71 4.85
C ALA A 151 -0.73 -9.29 4.54
N LYS A 152 -1.72 -10.15 4.82
CA LYS A 152 -3.16 -9.81 4.71
C LYS A 152 -3.53 -8.60 5.56
N LYS A 153 -3.07 -8.54 6.81
CA LYS A 153 -3.32 -7.42 7.73
C LYS A 153 -2.68 -6.11 7.25
N ILE A 154 -1.48 -6.18 6.66
CA ILE A 154 -0.81 -5.03 6.06
C ILE A 154 -1.61 -4.52 4.85
N LEU A 155 -1.96 -5.41 3.92
CA LEU A 155 -2.66 -5.05 2.70
C LEU A 155 -4.08 -4.51 2.99
N SER A 156 -4.83 -5.12 3.92
CA SER A 156 -6.14 -4.60 4.30
C SER A 156 -6.08 -3.22 4.94
N ARG A 157 -5.01 -2.91 5.68
CA ARG A 157 -4.74 -1.56 6.21
C ARG A 157 -4.35 -0.59 5.09
N LEU A 158 -3.46 -0.97 4.18
CA LEU A 158 -3.09 -0.16 3.02
C LEU A 158 -4.28 0.17 2.12
N PHE A 159 -5.23 -0.74 1.96
CA PHE A 159 -6.47 -0.48 1.23
C PHE A 159 -7.25 0.72 1.81
N ARG A 160 -7.28 0.88 3.13
CA ARG A 160 -7.97 2.00 3.80
C ARG A 160 -7.36 3.35 3.41
N VAL A 161 -6.08 3.38 3.06
CA VAL A 161 -5.41 4.58 2.53
C VAL A 161 -5.99 4.95 1.19
N PHE A 162 -6.15 3.99 0.26
CA PHE A 162 -6.83 4.25 -1.01
C PHE A 162 -8.26 4.74 -0.79
N VAL A 163 -9.04 4.05 0.06
CA VAL A 163 -10.42 4.46 0.36
C VAL A 163 -10.49 5.91 0.78
N HIS A 164 -9.64 6.31 1.74
CA HIS A 164 -9.62 7.67 2.24
C HIS A 164 -9.18 8.68 1.17
N VAL A 165 -8.13 8.38 0.40
CA VAL A 165 -7.63 9.25 -0.68
C VAL A 165 -8.70 9.47 -1.74
N TYR A 166 -9.35 8.41 -2.23
CA TYR A 166 -10.38 8.52 -3.28
C TYR A 166 -11.64 9.24 -2.81
N ILE A 167 -12.03 9.08 -1.55
CA ILE A 167 -13.29 9.66 -1.06
C ILE A 167 -13.12 11.12 -0.62
N HIS A 168 -12.00 11.45 0.05
CA HIS A 168 -11.85 12.76 0.69
C HIS A 168 -10.84 13.68 0.01
N HIS A 169 -9.90 13.14 -0.77
CA HIS A 169 -8.77 13.91 -1.29
C HIS A 169 -8.56 13.76 -2.81
N PHE A 170 -9.50 13.14 -3.53
CA PHE A 170 -9.32 12.90 -4.96
C PHE A 170 -9.27 14.19 -5.76
N ASP A 171 -10.06 15.21 -5.41
CA ASP A 171 -9.99 16.53 -6.05
C ASP A 171 -8.57 17.12 -5.98
N ARG A 172 -7.88 16.92 -4.85
CA ARG A 172 -6.50 17.38 -4.68
C ARG A 172 -5.54 16.57 -5.54
N VAL A 173 -5.70 15.24 -5.59
CA VAL A 173 -4.95 14.35 -6.47
C VAL A 173 -5.11 14.78 -7.94
N SER A 174 -6.33 15.14 -8.35
CA SER A 174 -6.66 15.61 -9.70
C SER A 174 -6.05 16.97 -10.00
N GLN A 175 -6.12 17.94 -9.07
CA GLN A 175 -5.47 19.25 -9.21
C GLN A 175 -3.95 19.15 -9.40
N MET A 176 -3.32 18.13 -8.82
CA MET A 176 -1.89 17.86 -8.96
C MET A 176 -1.54 17.10 -10.25
N GLY A 177 -2.53 16.65 -11.02
CA GLY A 177 -2.33 15.79 -12.19
C GLY A 177 -1.79 14.40 -11.83
N ALA A 178 -2.01 13.94 -10.59
CA ALA A 178 -1.48 12.67 -10.08
C ALA A 178 -2.48 11.50 -10.23
N GLU A 179 -3.71 11.77 -10.68
CA GLU A 179 -4.79 10.79 -10.82
C GLU A 179 -4.36 9.50 -11.52
N ALA A 180 -3.75 9.59 -12.70
CA ALA A 180 -3.33 8.40 -13.46
C ALA A 180 -2.37 7.49 -12.68
N HIS A 181 -1.50 8.07 -11.85
CA HIS A 181 -0.54 7.35 -11.03
C HIS A 181 -1.23 6.64 -9.85
N VAL A 182 -2.16 7.33 -9.17
CA VAL A 182 -2.98 6.75 -8.09
C VAL A 182 -3.85 5.63 -8.64
N ASN A 183 -4.50 5.86 -9.79
CA ASN A 183 -5.35 4.89 -10.47
C ASN A 183 -4.57 3.64 -10.86
N THR A 184 -3.39 3.80 -11.47
CA THR A 184 -2.54 2.66 -11.85
C THR A 184 -2.05 1.89 -10.63
N CYS A 185 -1.65 2.59 -9.56
CA CYS A 185 -1.24 1.95 -8.31
C CYS A 185 -2.40 1.16 -7.68
N TYR A 186 -3.61 1.72 -7.69
CA TYR A 186 -4.79 1.06 -7.18
C TYR A 186 -5.18 -0.16 -8.01
N LYS A 187 -5.19 -0.08 -9.34
CA LYS A 187 -5.48 -1.24 -10.21
C LYS A 187 -4.49 -2.38 -9.96
N HIS A 188 -3.20 -2.06 -9.91
CA HIS A 188 -2.16 -3.04 -9.61
C HIS A 188 -2.37 -3.69 -8.23
N PHE A 189 -2.66 -2.87 -7.21
CA PHE A 189 -2.98 -3.35 -5.87
C PHE A 189 -4.20 -4.25 -5.86
N PHE A 190 -5.30 -3.82 -6.48
CA PHE A 190 -6.56 -4.55 -6.53
C PHE A 190 -6.37 -5.93 -7.18
N TYR A 191 -5.76 -5.98 -8.37
CA TYR A 191 -5.51 -7.26 -9.04
C TYR A 191 -4.63 -8.18 -8.21
N PHE A 192 -3.58 -7.65 -7.59
CA PHE A 192 -2.70 -8.44 -6.73
C PHE A 192 -3.43 -9.04 -5.52
N VAL A 193 -4.20 -8.22 -4.78
CA VAL A 193 -4.90 -8.72 -3.59
C VAL A 193 -6.03 -9.69 -3.96
N THR A 194 -6.65 -9.54 -5.13
CA THR A 194 -7.65 -10.49 -5.62
C THR A 194 -7.03 -11.81 -6.09
N GLU A 195 -5.91 -11.76 -6.82
CA GLU A 195 -5.21 -12.94 -7.35
C GLU A 195 -4.80 -13.90 -6.22
N PHE A 196 -4.29 -13.36 -5.11
CA PHE A 196 -3.81 -14.15 -3.99
C PHE A 196 -4.80 -14.27 -2.83
N ASN A 197 -6.04 -13.77 -2.99
CA ASN A 197 -7.08 -13.73 -1.96
C ASN A 197 -6.57 -13.15 -0.61
N LEU A 198 -5.97 -11.96 -0.69
CA LEU A 198 -5.28 -11.29 0.42
C LEU A 198 -6.17 -10.32 1.20
N ILE A 199 -7.33 -9.96 0.65
CA ILE A 199 -8.33 -9.10 1.30
C ILE A 199 -9.71 -9.70 1.06
N ASP A 200 -10.53 -9.76 2.10
CA ASP A 200 -11.91 -10.23 1.99
C ASP A 200 -12.74 -9.27 1.12
N GLN A 201 -13.62 -9.84 0.28
CA GLN A 201 -14.47 -9.05 -0.63
C GLN A 201 -15.32 -7.99 0.10
N LYS A 202 -15.76 -8.29 1.33
CA LYS A 202 -16.51 -7.34 2.17
C LYS A 202 -15.68 -6.11 2.55
N GLU A 203 -14.37 -6.25 2.72
CA GLU A 203 -13.49 -5.13 3.00
C GLU A 203 -13.26 -4.24 1.78
N LEU A 204 -13.39 -4.79 0.56
CA LEU A 204 -13.23 -4.06 -0.70
C LEU A 204 -14.48 -3.24 -1.11
N GLU A 205 -15.61 -3.48 -0.45
CA GLU A 205 -16.90 -2.82 -0.75
C GLU A 205 -16.84 -1.27 -0.82
N PRO A 206 -16.07 -0.54 0.03
CA PRO A 206 -16.04 0.92 -0.02
C PRO A 206 -15.63 1.52 -1.37
N LEU A 207 -14.87 0.79 -2.20
CA LEU A 207 -14.44 1.26 -3.53
C LEU A 207 -15.05 0.47 -4.68
N LYS A 208 -15.99 -0.46 -4.42
CA LYS A 208 -16.51 -1.39 -5.41
C LYS A 208 -16.98 -0.76 -6.71
N GLU A 209 -17.74 0.34 -6.63
CA GLU A 209 -18.24 1.02 -7.82
C GLU A 209 -17.09 1.61 -8.66
N MET A 210 -16.13 2.25 -8.00
CA MET A 210 -14.95 2.81 -8.65
C MET A 210 -14.09 1.70 -9.26
N THR A 211 -13.87 0.60 -8.54
CA THR A 211 -13.22 -0.60 -9.06
C THR A 211 -13.94 -1.13 -10.30
N GLY A 212 -15.28 -1.17 -10.27
CA GLY A 212 -16.13 -1.54 -11.39
C GLY A 212 -15.83 -0.73 -12.65
N ARG A 213 -15.67 0.59 -12.53
CA ARG A 213 -15.39 1.49 -13.66
C ARG A 213 -13.93 1.43 -14.14
N MET A 214 -13.02 1.03 -13.27
CA MET A 214 -11.58 1.09 -13.51
C MET A 214 -11.00 -0.24 -14.01
N CYS A 215 -11.51 -1.37 -13.52
CA CYS A 215 -10.94 -2.69 -13.71
C CYS A 215 -11.77 -3.59 -14.64
N HIS A 216 -12.94 -3.11 -15.07
CA HIS A 216 -13.86 -3.77 -15.99
C HIS A 216 -14.28 -2.78 -17.07
#